data_AF-E8V2R3-F1
#
_entry.id   AF-E8V2R3-F1
#
_cell.length_a   1.000
_cell.length_b   1.000
_cell.length_c   1.000
_cell.angle_alpha   90.00
_cell.angle_beta   90.00
_cell.angle_gamma   90.00
#
_symmetry.space_group_name_H-M   'P 1'
#
loop_
_entity.id
_entity.type
_entity.pdbx_description
1 polymer ?
#
loop_
_entity_poly.entity_id
_entity_poly.type
_entity_poly.pdbx_seq_one_letter_code
_entity_poly.pdbx_strand_id
1 'polypeptide(L)'
;MQRVAFQLCIKEGCEQAYDEAHRRVWPELISELRAAGVVEYSIFRRNQDLFLYMEVLSFDSFLQYLDESEVDRRWQQEMADLFVQVPSLRSGERFAMMNEVFHMSGQKTSTTDQERTNERMSSNGS
;
A
#
# COMPACT_ATOMS: atom_id res chain seq x y z
N MET A 1 -8.67 6.38 10.17
CA MET A 1 -7.69 5.74 9.28
C MET A 1 -8.42 5.24 8.05
N GLN A 2 -7.99 5.69 6.88
CA GLN A 2 -8.52 5.34 5.57
C GLN A 2 -7.69 4.21 4.99
N ARG A 3 -8.36 3.24 4.38
CA ARG A 3 -7.74 2.23 3.52
C ARG A 3 -7.90 2.71 2.08
N VAL A 4 -6.79 2.87 1.41
CA VAL A 4 -6.76 3.44 0.06
C VAL A 4 -6.09 2.45 -0.86
N ALA A 5 -6.70 2.23 -2.01
CA ALA A 5 -6.12 1.41 -3.06
C ALA A 5 -6.23 2.12 -4.41
N PHE A 6 -5.18 2.01 -5.23
CA PHE A 6 -5.16 2.57 -6.57
C PHE A 6 -4.21 1.80 -7.48
N GLN A 7 -4.35 2.03 -8.79
CA GLN A 7 -3.54 1.39 -9.81
C GLN A 7 -2.58 2.36 -10.50
N LEU A 8 -1.40 1.86 -10.84
CA LEU A 8 -0.44 2.47 -11.75
C LEU A 8 0.02 1.41 -12.76
N CYS A 9 0.73 1.82 -13.82
CA CYS A 9 1.30 0.92 -14.80
C CYS A 9 2.68 1.42 -15.23
N ILE A 10 3.63 0.50 -15.34
CA ILE A 10 4.97 0.77 -15.83
C ILE A 10 5.09 0.43 -17.32
N LYS A 11 6.11 0.97 -17.98
CA LYS A 11 6.46 0.61 -19.35
C LYS A 11 6.89 -0.85 -19.42
N GLU A 12 6.61 -1.48 -20.55
CA GLU A 12 7.15 -2.82 -20.86
C GLU A 12 8.69 -2.78 -20.81
N GLY A 13 9.30 -3.74 -20.10
CA GLY A 13 10.75 -3.82 -19.90
C GLY A 13 11.27 -3.06 -18.68
N CYS A 14 10.43 -2.28 -17.98
CA CYS A 14 10.83 -1.54 -16.78
C CYS A 14 10.63 -2.33 -15.46
N GLU A 15 10.16 -3.57 -15.51
CA GLU A 15 9.79 -4.38 -14.35
C GLU A 15 10.95 -4.56 -13.36
N GLN A 16 12.12 -4.91 -13.87
CA GLN A 16 13.30 -5.13 -13.03
C GLN A 16 13.78 -3.82 -12.39
N ALA A 17 13.84 -2.74 -13.17
CA ALA A 17 14.26 -1.43 -12.68
C ALA A 17 13.31 -0.94 -11.57
N TYR A 18 12.00 -1.12 -11.77
CA TYR A 18 10.99 -0.78 -10.78
C TYR A 18 11.17 -1.57 -9.47
N ASP A 19 11.32 -2.89 -9.56
CA ASP A 19 11.52 -3.76 -8.40
C ASP A 19 12.81 -3.41 -7.64
N GLU A 20 13.90 -3.12 -8.35
CA GLU A 20 15.18 -2.76 -7.74
C GLU A 20 15.14 -1.41 -7.02
N ALA A 21 14.47 -0.41 -7.62
CA ALA A 21 14.23 0.87 -6.96
C ALA A 21 13.42 0.68 -5.67
N HIS A 22 12.32 -0.08 -5.72
CA HIS A 22 11.43 -0.27 -4.57
C HIS A 22 11.99 -1.22 -3.50
N ARG A 23 13.01 -2.03 -3.80
CA ARG A 23 13.80 -2.73 -2.76
C ARG A 23 14.75 -1.81 -2.00
N ARG A 24 15.05 -0.63 -2.55
CA ARG A 24 16.02 0.33 -2.02
C ARG A 24 15.39 1.72 -1.83
N VAL A 25 14.10 1.77 -1.47
CA VAL A 25 13.42 3.03 -1.16
C VAL A 25 14.24 3.79 -0.12
N TRP A 26 14.41 5.09 -0.36
CA TRP A 26 15.23 5.93 0.48
C TRP A 26 14.66 6.04 1.89
N PRO A 27 15.50 5.91 2.94
CA PRO A 27 15.05 6.07 4.33
C PRO A 27 14.33 7.40 4.59
N GLU A 28 14.79 8.48 3.96
CA GLU A 28 14.16 9.80 4.06
C GLU A 28 12.75 9.80 3.45
N LEU A 29 12.53 9.12 2.32
CA LEU A 29 11.20 9.04 1.72
C LEU A 29 10.25 8.24 2.62
N ILE A 30 10.73 7.15 3.22
CA ILE A 30 9.95 6.40 4.22
C ILE A 30 9.58 7.31 5.40
N SER A 31 10.47 8.18 5.84
CA SER A 31 10.18 9.16 6.90
C SER A 31 9.10 10.16 6.48
N GLU A 32 9.17 10.69 5.26
CA GLU A 32 8.15 11.60 4.70
C GLU A 32 6.78 10.93 4.63
N LEU A 33 6.71 9.68 4.15
CA LEU A 33 5.46 8.90 4.09
C LEU A 33 4.87 8.71 5.49
N ARG A 34 5.69 8.40 6.50
CA ARG A 34 5.25 8.28 7.90
C ARG A 34 4.79 9.62 8.47
N ALA A 35 5.53 10.71 8.21
CA ALA A 35 5.16 12.05 8.65
C ALA A 35 3.82 12.51 8.03
N ALA A 36 3.56 12.10 6.79
CA ALA A 36 2.30 12.30 6.08
C ALA A 36 1.15 11.42 6.59
N GLY A 37 1.39 10.58 7.60
CA GLY A 37 0.36 9.78 8.27
C GLY A 37 0.12 8.40 7.66
N VAL A 38 1.04 7.88 6.83
CA VAL A 38 1.01 6.48 6.35
C VAL A 38 1.42 5.54 7.48
N VAL A 39 0.57 4.55 7.74
CA VAL A 39 0.78 3.53 8.78
C VAL A 39 1.24 2.22 8.16
N GLU A 40 0.56 1.79 7.09
CA GLU A 40 0.91 0.61 6.29
C GLU A 40 0.92 1.01 4.81
N TYR A 41 1.88 0.50 4.04
CA TYR A 41 1.96 0.74 2.60
C TYR A 41 2.57 -0.47 1.90
N SER A 42 1.86 -0.98 0.91
CA SER A 42 2.29 -2.12 0.11
C SER A 42 2.05 -1.83 -1.37
N ILE A 43 2.99 -2.28 -2.19
CA ILE A 43 2.88 -2.25 -3.64
C ILE A 43 2.99 -3.69 -4.13
N PHE A 44 2.02 -4.10 -4.93
CA PHE A 44 1.95 -5.40 -5.56
C PHE A 44 2.06 -5.20 -7.06
N ARG A 45 2.81 -6.07 -7.73
CA ARG A 45 3.00 -6.01 -9.18
C ARG A 45 2.57 -7.30 -9.84
N ARG A 46 1.92 -7.19 -11.00
CA ARG A 46 1.66 -8.29 -11.93
C ARG A 46 2.02 -7.82 -13.34
N ASN A 47 3.15 -8.28 -13.86
CA ASN A 47 3.72 -7.74 -15.10
C ASN A 47 3.92 -6.20 -14.98
N GLN A 48 3.31 -5.41 -15.86
CA GLN A 48 3.38 -3.95 -15.81
C GLN A 48 2.37 -3.33 -14.84
N ASP A 49 1.35 -4.08 -14.42
CA ASP A 49 0.30 -3.56 -13.56
C ASP A 49 0.78 -3.46 -12.12
N LEU A 50 0.53 -2.31 -11.51
CA LEU A 50 0.81 -2.04 -10.11
C LEU A 50 -0.49 -1.82 -9.35
N PHE A 51 -0.61 -2.47 -8.21
CA PHE A 51 -1.67 -2.26 -7.23
C PHE A 51 -1.03 -1.76 -5.94
N LEU A 52 -1.42 -0.56 -5.53
CA LEU A 52 -0.91 0.11 -4.35
C LEU A 52 -2.00 0.10 -3.29
N TYR A 53 -1.66 -0.31 -2.07
CA TYR A 53 -2.56 -0.31 -0.91
C TYR A 53 -1.89 0.39 0.26
N MET A 54 -2.58 1.34 0.88
CA MET A 54 -2.10 1.98 2.11
C MET A 54 -3.19 2.19 3.16
N GLU A 55 -2.76 2.14 4.42
CA GLU A 55 -3.51 2.65 5.56
C GLU A 55 -2.95 4.01 5.95
N VAL A 56 -3.78 5.04 5.89
CA VAL A 56 -3.35 6.44 6.07
C VAL A 56 -4.33 7.21 6.95
N LEU A 57 -3.86 8.19 7.72
CA LEU A 57 -4.74 8.99 8.59
C LEU A 57 -5.76 9.79 7.77
N SER A 58 -5.30 10.50 6.74
CA SER A 58 -6.09 11.24 5.75
C SER A 58 -5.34 11.23 4.43
N PHE A 59 -5.95 10.71 3.37
CA PHE A 59 -5.36 10.63 2.05
C PHE A 59 -5.18 12.03 1.43
N ASP A 60 -6.16 12.92 1.59
CA ASP A 60 -6.04 14.30 1.10
C ASP A 60 -4.89 15.05 1.76
N SER A 61 -4.74 14.90 3.08
CA SER A 61 -3.62 15.52 3.82
C SER A 61 -2.28 14.92 3.42
N PHE A 62 -2.25 13.59 3.17
CA PHE A 62 -1.07 12.90 2.65
C PHE A 62 -0.64 13.47 1.30
N LEU A 63 -1.58 13.67 0.37
CA LEU A 63 -1.27 14.24 -0.94
C LEU A 63 -0.74 15.68 -0.84
N GLN A 64 -1.38 16.52 -0.02
CA GLN A 64 -0.94 17.90 0.21
C GLN A 64 0.48 17.94 0.79
N TYR A 65 0.77 17.08 1.76
CA TYR A 65 2.09 17.00 2.36
C TYR A 65 3.16 16.59 1.33
N LEU A 66 2.90 15.57 0.51
CA LEU A 66 3.86 15.13 -0.52
C LEU A 66 4.08 16.17 -1.62
N ASP A 67 3.05 16.95 -1.97
CA ASP A 67 3.19 18.04 -2.96
C ASP A 67 4.19 19.12 -2.50
N GLU A 68 4.43 19.25 -1.19
CA GLU A 68 5.42 20.16 -0.59
C GLU A 68 6.78 19.49 -0.31
N SER A 69 6.86 18.15 -0.40
CA SER A 69 8.05 17.39 -0.03
C SER A 69 9.10 17.36 -1.15
N GLU A 70 10.26 17.96 -0.89
CA GLU A 70 11.37 17.93 -1.86
C GLU A 70 11.96 16.52 -2.03
N VAL A 71 11.86 15.67 -1.01
CA VAL A 71 12.29 14.27 -1.06
C VAL A 71 11.36 13.47 -1.99
N ASP A 72 10.03 13.62 -1.83
CA ASP A 72 9.06 12.96 -2.72
C ASP A 72 9.24 13.44 -4.17
N ARG A 73 9.39 14.74 -4.38
CA ARG A 73 9.65 15.31 -5.70
C ARG A 73 10.87 14.69 -6.38
N ARG A 74 11.97 14.49 -5.66
CA ARG A 74 13.19 13.85 -6.20
C ARG A 74 12.94 12.38 -6.55
N TRP A 75 12.25 11.65 -5.66
CA TRP A 75 11.91 10.26 -5.92
C TRP A 75 11.00 10.11 -7.15
N GLN A 76 9.97 10.95 -7.26
CA GLN A 76 9.07 11.00 -8.42
C GLN A 76 9.86 11.23 -9.71
N GLN A 77 10.86 12.11 -9.69
CA GLN A 77 11.69 12.39 -10.87
C GLN A 77 12.51 11.17 -11.31
N GLU A 78 13.08 10.40 -10.39
CA GLU A 78 13.82 9.18 -10.75
C GLU A 78 12.90 8.10 -11.32
N MET A 79 11.66 8.01 -10.81
CA MET A 79 10.71 6.98 -11.21
C MET A 79 9.87 7.37 -12.44
N ALA A 80 9.79 8.66 -12.78
CA ALA A 80 8.89 9.20 -13.80
C ALA A 80 9.02 8.47 -15.14
N ASP A 81 10.24 8.16 -15.55
CA ASP A 81 10.52 7.50 -16.82
C ASP A 81 10.07 6.04 -16.89
N LEU A 82 9.70 5.43 -15.77
CA LEU A 82 9.22 4.05 -15.72
C LEU A 82 7.72 3.94 -16.01
N PHE A 83 6.94 5.02 -15.85
CA PHE A 83 5.48 4.93 -15.84
C PHE A 83 4.82 5.22 -17.19
N VAL A 84 3.63 4.64 -17.37
CA VAL A 84 2.64 4.99 -18.40
C VAL A 84 1.28 5.20 -17.73
N GLN A 85 0.37 5.86 -18.44
CA GLN A 85 -1.00 5.98 -17.95
C GLN A 85 -1.71 4.63 -17.96
N VAL A 86 -2.37 4.30 -16.85
CA VAL A 86 -3.29 3.15 -16.79
C VAL A 86 -4.55 3.44 -17.61
N PRO A 87 -5.09 2.47 -18.35
CA PRO A 87 -6.34 2.66 -19.12
C PRO A 87 -7.55 3.03 -18.26
N SER A 88 -7.53 2.72 -16.96
CA SER A 88 -8.61 3.00 -16.01
C SER A 88 -8.57 4.42 -15.43
N LEU A 89 -7.51 5.20 -15.67
CA LEU A 89 -7.40 6.57 -15.17
C LEU A 89 -8.40 7.48 -15.88
N ARG A 90 -9.29 8.12 -15.13
CA ARG A 90 -10.28 9.04 -15.71
C ARG A 90 -9.75 10.46 -15.77
N SER A 91 -10.34 11.26 -16.66
CA SER A 91 -9.99 12.67 -16.79
C SER A 91 -10.20 13.41 -15.46
N GLY A 92 -9.16 14.10 -14.99
CA GLY A 92 -9.17 14.84 -13.73
C GLY A 92 -8.76 14.03 -12.49
N GLU A 93 -8.54 12.72 -12.62
CA GLU A 93 -8.04 11.91 -11.51
C GLU A 93 -6.50 11.96 -11.43
N ARG A 94 -5.97 12.02 -10.19
CA ARG A 94 -4.53 11.91 -9.93
C ARG A 94 -4.04 10.46 -10.06
N PHE A 95 -4.86 9.51 -9.61
CA PHE A 95 -4.61 8.07 -9.65
C PHE A 95 -5.89 7.33 -10.01
N ALA A 96 -5.78 6.14 -10.61
CA ALA A 96 -6.93 5.28 -10.84
C ALA A 96 -7.36 4.63 -9.51
N MET A 97 -8.19 5.35 -8.76
CA MET A 97 -8.66 4.96 -7.42
C MET A 97 -9.57 3.75 -7.48
N MET A 98 -9.51 2.90 -6.45
CA MET A 98 -10.34 1.71 -6.33
C MET A 98 -11.31 1.83 -5.16
N ASN A 99 -12.52 1.32 -5.34
CA ASN A 99 -13.52 1.24 -4.27
C ASN A 99 -13.27 0.00 -3.41
N GLU A 100 -13.08 0.19 -2.11
CA GLU A 100 -13.18 -0.91 -1.16
C GLU A 100 -14.63 -1.39 -1.10
N VAL A 101 -14.87 -2.64 -1.49
CA VAL A 101 -16.21 -3.26 -1.48
C VAL A 101 -16.40 -4.24 -0.32
N PHE A 102 -15.31 -4.67 0.30
CA PHE A 102 -15.30 -5.60 1.43
C PHE A 102 -13.99 -5.46 2.19
N HIS A 103 -14.06 -5.54 3.52
CA HIS A 103 -12.91 -5.65 4.39
C HIS A 103 -13.30 -6.51 5.61
N MET A 104 -12.43 -7.45 5.95
CA MET A 104 -12.55 -8.23 7.18
C MET A 104 -11.32 -7.95 8.03
N SER A 105 -11.49 -7.21 9.12
CA SER A 105 -10.45 -7.11 10.14
C SER A 105 -10.25 -8.48 10.78
N GLY A 106 -9.00 -8.90 11.01
CA GLY A 106 -8.71 -10.14 11.71
C GLY A 106 -9.42 -10.21 13.07
N GLN A 107 -9.97 -11.37 13.40
CA GLN A 107 -10.42 -11.64 14.76
C GLN A 107 -9.17 -11.72 15.65
N LYS A 108 -9.06 -10.85 16.64
CA LYS A 108 -8.19 -11.14 17.78
C LYS A 108 -8.85 -12.35 18.46
N THR A 109 -8.34 -13.55 18.24
CA THR A 109 -8.71 -14.68 19.10
C THR A 109 -8.31 -14.28 20.51
N SER A 110 -9.30 -13.95 21.34
CA SER A 110 -9.06 -13.80 22.77
C SER A 110 -8.51 -15.12 23.27
N THR A 111 -7.37 -15.09 23.98
CA THR A 111 -6.70 -16.25 24.60
C THR A 111 -7.67 -17.21 25.30
N THR A 112 -8.82 -16.71 25.77
CA THR A 112 -9.90 -17.47 26.40
C THR A 112 -10.53 -18.57 25.52
N ASP A 113 -10.59 -18.41 24.19
CA ASP A 113 -11.16 -19.45 23.32
C ASP A 113 -10.16 -20.59 23.04
N GLN A 114 -8.86 -20.30 23.12
CA GLN A 114 -7.80 -21.30 22.92
C GLN A 114 -7.69 -22.25 24.12
N GLU A 115 -7.92 -21.74 25.34
CA GLU A 115 -7.99 -22.54 26.57
C GLU A 115 -9.23 -23.46 26.59
N ARG A 116 -10.40 -22.97 26.17
CA ARG A 116 -11.63 -23.78 26.08
C ARG A 116 -11.55 -24.90 25.04
N THR A 117 -10.84 -24.68 23.93
CA THR A 117 -10.60 -25.76 22.94
C THR A 117 -9.62 -26.81 23.45
N ASN A 118 -8.60 -26.42 24.22
CA ASN A 118 -7.65 -27.37 24.81
C ASN A 118 -8.29 -28.23 25.90
N GLU A 119 -9.13 -27.66 26.77
CA GLU A 119 -9.81 -28.41 27.84
C GLU A 119 -10.80 -29.45 27.28
N ARG A 120 -11.52 -29.12 26.20
CA ARG A 120 -12.45 -30.06 25.53
C ARG A 120 -11.76 -31.22 24.83
N MET A 121 -10.52 -31.04 24.37
CA MET A 121 -9.72 -32.11 23.77
C MET A 121 -9.10 -33.02 24.83
N SER A 122 -8.74 -32.50 26.00
CA SER A 122 -8.23 -33.31 27.11
C SER A 122 -9.31 -34.14 27.83
N SER A 123 -10.58 -33.70 27.85
CA SER A 123 -11.67 -34.41 28.53
C SER A 123 -12.26 -35.59 27.75
N ASN A 124 -12.00 -35.71 26.44
CA ASN A 124 -12.52 -36.80 25.60
C ASN A 124 -11.53 -37.95 25.39
N GLY A 125 -10.39 -37.93 26.09
CA GLY A 125 -9.30 -38.91 25.96
C GLY A 125 -9.05 -39.77 27.20
N SER A 126 -10.01 -39.91 28.12
CA SER A 126 -9.92 -40.80 29.29
C SER A 126 -11.07 -41.79 29.34
#